data_AF-A0A7Z9ICD7-F1
#
_entry.id   AF-A0A7Z9ICD7-F1
#
_cell.length_a   1.000
_cell.length_b   1.000
_cell.length_c   1.000
_cell.angle_alpha   90.00
_cell.angle_beta   90.00
_cell.angle_gamma   90.00
#
_symmetry.space_group_name_H-M   'P 1'
#
loop_
_entity.id
_entity.type
_entity.pdbx_description
1 polymer ?
#
loop_
_entity_poly.entity_id
_entity_poly.type
_entity_poly.pdbx_seq_one_letter_code
_entity_poly.pdbx_strand_id
1 'polypeptide(L)'
;TGVIAAHGGESIGYSFGLQAGNIALSIRNGSELTTVVGPAVENDIWSNVIAILNRQGTVDFIINGVTTETKTKVDFLRGPPADGFNLGQDDGSFVGEYDATNGFQGQLADFRLWWGVPEKEVLQVWAKTK
;
A
#
# COMPACT_ATOMS: atom_id res chain seq x y z
N THR A 1 -12.90 -0.85 -4.32
CA THR A 1 -12.07 -1.44 -3.26
C THR A 1 -11.19 -2.51 -3.88
N GLY A 2 -10.18 -3.01 -3.17
CA GLY A 2 -9.42 -4.18 -3.61
C GLY A 2 -7.95 -4.12 -3.21
N VAL A 3 -7.37 -5.26 -2.86
CA VAL A 3 -5.95 -5.39 -2.51
C VAL A 3 -5.10 -5.39 -3.77
N ILE A 4 -4.19 -4.41 -3.88
CA ILE A 4 -3.21 -4.34 -4.96
C ILE A 4 -1.99 -5.20 -4.63
N ALA A 5 -1.51 -5.14 -3.39
CA ALA A 5 -0.41 -5.97 -2.91
C ALA A 5 -0.53 -6.21 -1.40
N ALA A 6 -0.10 -7.37 -0.93
CA ALA A 6 -0.04 -7.70 0.48
C ALA A 6 1.21 -8.54 0.78
N HIS A 7 1.70 -8.45 2.02
CA HIS A 7 2.74 -9.33 2.53
C HIS A 7 2.53 -9.52 4.03
N GLY A 8 2.41 -10.76 4.46
CA GLY A 8 2.11 -11.09 5.85
C GLY A 8 0.64 -11.30 6.10
N GLY A 9 0.26 -11.12 7.37
CA GLY A 9 -1.11 -11.38 7.78
C GLY A 9 -1.47 -10.87 9.16
N GLU A 10 -2.32 -11.62 9.88
CA GLU A 10 -3.05 -11.14 11.08
C GLU A 10 -2.17 -10.79 12.30
N SER A 11 -0.86 -11.07 12.23
CA SER A 11 0.11 -10.71 13.26
C SER A 11 1.04 -9.58 12.82
N ILE A 12 1.75 -9.78 11.71
CA ILE A 12 2.72 -8.84 11.14
C ILE A 12 2.53 -8.84 9.62
N GLY A 13 2.37 -7.66 9.04
CA GLY A 13 2.25 -7.52 7.60
C GLY A 13 1.90 -6.11 7.14
N TYR A 14 1.83 -5.92 5.83
CA TYR A 14 1.28 -4.71 5.22
C TYR A 14 0.44 -5.08 4.00
N SER A 15 -0.58 -4.27 3.72
CA SER A 15 -1.32 -4.32 2.47
C SER A 15 -1.52 -2.93 1.89
N PHE A 16 -1.40 -2.85 0.57
CA PHE A 16 -1.63 -1.65 -0.21
C PHE A 16 -2.77 -1.93 -1.19
N GLY A 17 -3.72 -1.02 -1.27
CA GLY A 17 -4.89 -1.24 -2.11
C GLY A 17 -5.86 -0.08 -2.07
N LEU A 18 -7.12 -0.38 -2.38
CA LEU A 18 -8.21 0.57 -2.41
C LEU A 18 -9.21 0.30 -1.28
N GLN A 19 -9.49 1.32 -0.47
CA GLN A 19 -10.58 1.34 0.51
C GLN A 19 -11.60 2.40 0.11
N ALA A 20 -12.83 1.95 -0.19
CA ALA A 20 -13.92 2.79 -0.68
C ALA A 20 -13.52 3.74 -1.85
N GLY A 21 -12.66 3.26 -2.76
CA GLY A 21 -12.18 4.04 -3.93
C GLY A 21 -10.97 4.94 -3.65
N ASN A 22 -10.49 5.00 -2.41
CA ASN A 22 -9.28 5.72 -2.02
C ASN A 22 -8.10 4.77 -1.90
N ILE A 23 -6.90 5.21 -2.25
CA ILE A 23 -5.71 4.43 -1.92
C ILE A 23 -5.54 4.32 -0.42
N ALA A 24 -5.09 3.16 0.05
CA ALA A 24 -4.90 2.87 1.45
C ALA A 24 -3.66 2.01 1.67
N LEU A 25 -2.92 2.33 2.73
CA LEU A 25 -1.83 1.50 3.24
C LEU A 25 -2.23 1.02 4.64
N SER A 26 -2.38 -0.29 4.77
CA SER A 26 -2.61 -0.98 6.04
C SER A 26 -1.30 -1.59 6.52
N ILE A 27 -0.99 -1.40 7.79
CA ILE A 27 0.17 -1.99 8.46
C ILE A 27 -0.33 -2.69 9.71
N ARG A 28 0.03 -3.96 9.84
CA ARG A 28 -0.22 -4.75 11.04
C ARG A 28 1.09 -5.08 11.74
N ASN A 29 1.17 -4.80 13.02
CA ASN A 29 2.38 -5.03 13.82
C ASN A 29 2.01 -5.52 15.22
N GLY A 30 2.27 -6.80 15.52
CA GLY A 30 1.85 -7.39 16.79
C GLY A 30 0.32 -7.45 16.92
N SER A 31 -0.37 -7.76 15.82
CA SER A 31 -1.83 -7.82 15.70
C SER A 31 -2.57 -6.46 15.79
N GLU A 32 -1.88 -5.36 16.04
CA GLU A 32 -2.44 -4.01 15.92
C GLU A 32 -2.45 -3.57 14.47
N LEU A 33 -3.62 -3.23 13.94
CA LEU A 33 -3.81 -2.73 12.58
C LEU A 33 -3.91 -1.21 12.58
N THR A 34 -3.10 -0.55 11.75
CA THR A 34 -3.27 0.85 11.39
C THR A 34 -3.46 0.97 9.88
N THR A 35 -4.54 1.61 9.45
CA THR A 35 -4.79 1.91 8.04
C THR A 35 -4.75 3.41 7.81
N VAL A 36 -3.88 3.83 6.90
CA VAL A 36 -3.83 5.21 6.43
C VAL A 36 -4.54 5.28 5.09
N VAL A 37 -5.56 6.13 5.01
CA VAL A 37 -6.33 6.37 3.78
C VAL A 37 -5.85 7.66 3.13
N GLY A 38 -5.54 7.57 1.84
CA GLY A 38 -5.12 8.67 0.99
C GLY A 38 -6.25 9.21 0.11
N PRO A 39 -5.91 9.91 -0.98
CA PRO A 39 -6.91 10.43 -1.92
C PRO A 39 -7.62 9.34 -2.74
N ALA A 40 -8.72 9.74 -3.39
CA ALA A 40 -9.46 8.91 -4.33
C ALA A 40 -8.64 8.60 -5.59
N VAL A 41 -8.87 7.41 -6.16
CA VAL A 41 -8.39 7.01 -7.49
C VAL A 41 -9.58 6.90 -8.43
N GLU A 42 -9.44 7.42 -9.64
CA GLU A 42 -10.47 7.30 -10.67
C GLU A 42 -10.58 5.85 -11.15
N ASN A 43 -11.80 5.33 -11.23
CA ASN A 43 -12.05 3.99 -11.75
C ASN A 43 -11.86 3.95 -13.27
N ASP A 44 -11.49 2.78 -13.80
CA ASP A 44 -11.39 2.51 -15.24
C ASP A 44 -10.37 3.38 -16.00
N ILE A 45 -9.41 3.99 -15.30
CA ILE A 45 -8.32 4.79 -15.87
C ILE A 45 -6.99 4.36 -15.23
N TRP A 46 -5.95 4.22 -16.05
CA TRP A 46 -4.60 3.97 -15.56
C TRP A 46 -4.15 5.08 -14.62
N SER A 47 -3.78 4.70 -13.40
CA SER A 47 -3.25 5.61 -12.39
C SER A 47 -1.96 5.05 -11.80
N ASN A 48 -0.92 5.86 -11.78
CA ASN A 48 0.28 5.55 -11.01
C ASN A 48 0.03 5.91 -9.55
N VAL A 49 0.10 4.92 -8.68
CA VAL A 49 -0.15 5.07 -7.24
C VAL A 49 1.05 4.59 -6.44
N ILE A 50 1.42 5.37 -5.44
CA ILE A 50 2.57 5.11 -4.57
C ILE A 50 2.15 5.37 -3.13
N ALA A 51 2.46 4.43 -2.24
CA ALA A 51 2.43 4.64 -0.79
C ALA A 51 3.87 4.66 -0.26
N ILE A 52 4.18 5.63 0.59
CA ILE A 52 5.53 5.87 1.11
C ILE A 52 5.44 5.85 2.63
N LEU A 53 6.01 4.82 3.27
CA LEU A 53 6.34 4.89 4.69
C LEU A 53 7.74 5.51 4.84
N ASN A 54 7.80 6.75 5.29
CA ASN A 54 9.07 7.47 5.42
C ASN A 54 9.81 7.11 6.72
N ARG A 55 11.04 7.62 6.86
CA ARG A 55 11.91 7.32 8.03
C ARG A 55 11.40 7.87 9.35
N GLN A 56 10.46 8.81 9.31
CA GLN A 56 9.79 9.37 10.49
C GLN A 56 8.59 8.52 10.92
N GLY A 57 8.30 7.43 10.20
CA GLY A 57 7.15 6.58 10.46
C GLY A 57 5.85 7.25 10.06
N THR A 58 5.84 8.13 9.06
CA THR A 58 4.58 8.67 8.50
C THR A 58 4.36 8.20 7.09
N VAL A 59 3.07 8.13 6.70
CA VAL A 59 2.65 7.69 5.37
C VAL A 59 2.33 8.89 4.48
N ASP A 60 2.94 8.93 3.32
CA ASP A 60 2.61 9.85 2.24
C ASP A 60 2.16 9.06 1.02
N PHE A 61 1.33 9.67 0.19
CA PHE A 61 0.86 9.07 -1.04
C PHE A 61 1.22 9.91 -2.25
N ILE A 62 1.40 9.27 -3.39
CA ILE A 62 1.51 9.94 -4.69
C ILE A 62 0.53 9.30 -5.66
N ILE A 63 -0.29 10.13 -6.31
CA ILE A 63 -1.17 9.71 -7.40
C ILE A 63 -0.84 10.55 -8.62
N ASN A 64 -0.43 9.91 -9.72
CA ASN A 64 -0.12 10.59 -10.99
C ASN A 64 0.81 11.80 -10.82
N GLY A 65 1.83 11.65 -9.97
CA GLY A 65 2.82 12.69 -9.66
C GLY A 65 2.42 13.71 -8.60
N VAL A 66 1.18 13.68 -8.11
CA VAL A 66 0.68 14.60 -7.07
C VAL A 66 0.86 13.97 -5.68
N THR A 67 1.66 14.61 -4.83
CA THR A 67 1.93 14.15 -3.46
C THR A 67 0.85 14.61 -2.48
N THR A 68 0.42 13.71 -1.60
CA THR A 68 -0.44 13.97 -0.44
C THR A 68 0.25 13.51 0.83
N GLU A 69 0.60 14.45 1.70
CA GLU A 69 1.18 14.16 3.01
C GLU A 69 0.06 13.94 4.03
N THR A 70 -0.06 12.73 4.60
CA THR A 70 -1.10 12.47 5.62
C THR A 70 -0.64 12.84 7.02
N LYS A 71 0.68 12.79 7.26
CA LYS A 71 1.31 12.92 8.59
C LYS A 71 0.83 11.90 9.63
N THR A 72 0.07 10.89 9.21
CA THR A 72 -0.37 9.81 10.09
C THR A 72 0.84 8.96 10.44
N LYS A 73 1.08 8.80 11.75
CA LYS A 73 2.14 7.94 12.25
C LYS A 73 1.73 6.47 12.21
N VAL A 74 2.65 5.63 11.79
CA VAL A 74 2.53 4.18 11.78
C VAL A 74 3.83 3.56 12.27
N ASP A 75 3.72 2.41 12.91
CA ASP A 75 4.89 1.66 13.36
C ASP A 75 5.57 0.94 12.19
N PHE A 76 6.90 0.81 12.27
CA PHE A 76 7.62 -0.13 11.43
C PHE A 76 7.35 -1.57 11.90
N LEU A 77 7.36 -2.51 10.96
CA LEU A 77 7.27 -3.92 11.30
C LEU A 77 8.44 -4.34 12.20
N ARG A 78 8.13 -5.01 13.31
CA ARG A 78 9.13 -5.47 14.29
C ARG A 78 9.80 -6.79 13.92
N GLY A 79 9.41 -7.38 12.80
CA GLY A 79 9.93 -8.64 12.29
C GLY A 79 9.49 -8.90 10.85
N PRO A 80 10.03 -9.95 10.22
CA PRO A 80 9.56 -10.36 8.91
C PRO A 80 8.12 -10.88 9.00
N PRO A 81 7.27 -10.60 8.00
CA PRO A 81 5.98 -11.27 7.88
C PRO A 81 6.13 -12.78 7.69
N ALA A 82 5.16 -13.56 8.19
CA ALA A 82 5.17 -15.02 8.09
C ALA A 82 4.57 -15.53 6.77
N ASP A 83 3.44 -14.94 6.37
CA ASP A 83 2.78 -15.25 5.10
C ASP A 83 3.56 -14.59 3.94
N GLY A 84 3.44 -15.18 2.75
CA GLY A 84 4.16 -14.73 1.56
C GLY A 84 3.70 -13.37 1.03
N PHE A 85 4.36 -12.91 -0.03
CA PHE A 85 3.94 -11.72 -0.77
C PHE A 85 2.89 -12.10 -1.83
N ASN A 86 1.80 -11.34 -1.90
CA ASN A 86 0.71 -11.49 -2.86
C ASN A 86 0.54 -10.21 -3.68
N LEU A 87 0.20 -10.35 -4.96
CA LEU A 87 -0.14 -9.25 -5.87
C LEU A 87 -1.55 -9.46 -6.42
N GLY A 88 -2.39 -8.42 -6.34
CA GLY A 88 -3.79 -8.45 -6.75
C GLY A 88 -4.76 -9.08 -5.75
N GLN A 89 -4.26 -9.61 -4.62
CA GLN A 89 -5.05 -10.24 -3.57
C GLN A 89 -4.25 -10.27 -2.26
N ASP A 90 -4.89 -10.72 -1.18
CA ASP A 90 -4.28 -11.05 0.11
C ASP A 90 -4.74 -12.46 0.47
N ASP A 91 -3.86 -13.45 0.40
CA ASP A 91 -4.19 -14.85 0.64
C ASP A 91 -3.60 -15.33 1.97
N GLY A 92 -4.24 -16.30 2.63
CA GLY A 92 -3.76 -16.84 3.90
C GLY A 92 -4.43 -16.14 5.07
N SER A 93 -3.65 -15.54 5.97
CA SER A 93 -4.18 -14.69 7.03
C SER A 93 -4.20 -13.23 6.57
N PHE A 94 -5.36 -12.57 6.60
CA PHE A 94 -5.46 -11.22 6.04
C PHE A 94 -4.74 -10.17 6.89
N VAL A 95 -4.03 -9.26 6.21
CA VAL A 95 -3.44 -8.09 6.87
C VAL A 95 -4.52 -7.10 7.30
N GLY A 96 -5.45 -6.77 6.40
CA GLY A 96 -6.51 -5.79 6.66
C GLY A 96 -7.82 -6.42 7.17
N GLU A 97 -8.81 -5.56 7.43
CA GLU A 97 -10.18 -5.98 7.76
C GLU A 97 -11.02 -6.07 6.48
N TYR A 98 -10.88 -7.18 5.76
CA TYR A 98 -11.66 -7.52 4.58
C TYR A 98 -11.79 -9.04 4.45
N ASP A 99 -12.63 -9.49 3.51
CA ASP A 99 -12.80 -10.91 3.20
C ASP A 99 -12.00 -11.35 1.96
N ALA A 100 -12.01 -12.66 1.69
CA ALA A 100 -11.29 -13.31 0.60
C ALA A 100 -11.68 -12.81 -0.80
N THR A 101 -12.81 -12.12 -0.95
CA THR A 101 -13.28 -11.60 -2.24
C THR A 101 -12.73 -10.21 -2.55
N ASN A 102 -12.00 -9.58 -1.62
CA ASN A 102 -11.47 -8.23 -1.75
C ASN A 102 -10.16 -8.15 -2.58
N GLY A 103 -9.94 -9.07 -3.52
CA GLY A 103 -8.87 -8.96 -4.51
C GLY A 103 -9.12 -7.80 -5.49
N PHE A 104 -8.05 -7.15 -5.95
CA PHE A 104 -8.16 -6.06 -6.92
C PHE A 104 -8.73 -6.55 -8.25
N GLN A 105 -9.78 -5.86 -8.72
CA GLN A 105 -10.42 -6.13 -10.00
C GLN A 105 -9.96 -5.07 -11.00
N GLY A 106 -9.02 -5.43 -11.87
CA GLY A 106 -8.47 -4.51 -12.86
C GLY A 106 -7.16 -5.02 -13.45
N GLN A 107 -6.43 -4.12 -14.09
CA GLN A 107 -5.11 -4.39 -14.65
C GLN A 107 -4.04 -3.75 -13.77
N LEU A 108 -2.96 -4.50 -13.55
CA LEU A 108 -1.76 -4.01 -12.86
C LEU A 108 -0.59 -4.09 -13.82
N ALA A 109 0.26 -3.07 -13.82
CA ALA A 109 1.49 -3.02 -14.56
C ALA A 109 2.60 -2.47 -13.67
N ASP A 110 3.84 -2.86 -13.94
CA ASP A 110 5.02 -2.18 -13.43
C ASP A 110 5.12 -2.10 -11.90
N PHE A 111 4.66 -3.12 -11.17
CA PHE A 111 4.74 -3.14 -9.70
C PHE A 111 6.18 -3.09 -9.16
N ARG A 112 6.42 -2.26 -8.14
CA ARG A 112 7.70 -2.18 -7.43
C ARG A 112 7.50 -2.05 -5.93
N LEU A 113 8.40 -2.70 -5.18
CA LEU A 113 8.53 -2.56 -3.73
C LEU A 113 9.97 -2.15 -3.42
N TRP A 114 10.14 -1.12 -2.59
CA TRP A 114 11.45 -0.66 -2.13
C TRP A 114 11.58 -0.80 -0.62
N TRP A 115 12.77 -1.22 -0.18
CA TRP A 115 13.14 -1.17 1.22
C TRP A 115 13.70 0.20 1.55
N GLY A 116 12.79 1.10 1.97
CA GLY A 116 13.08 2.51 2.21
C GLY A 116 12.67 3.41 1.05
N VAL A 117 12.73 4.72 1.29
CA VAL A 117 12.38 5.72 0.27
C VAL A 117 13.52 5.82 -0.75
N PRO A 118 13.26 5.60 -2.05
CA PRO A 118 14.25 5.80 -3.11
C PRO A 118 14.80 7.23 -3.14
N GLU A 119 15.91 7.43 -3.83
CA GLU A 119 16.41 8.77 -4.13
C GLU A 119 15.32 9.61 -4.83
N LYS A 120 15.31 10.91 -4.56
CA LYS A 120 14.24 11.83 -4.98
C LYS A 120 14.05 11.79 -6.49
N GLU A 121 15.13 11.75 -7.25
CA GLU A 121 15.14 11.73 -8.70
C GLU A 121 14.47 10.45 -9.23
N VAL A 122 14.78 9.30 -8.62
CA VAL A 122 14.17 8.01 -8.97
C VAL A 122 12.68 8.02 -8.67
N LEU A 123 12.30 8.50 -7.48
CA LEU A 123 10.89 8.59 -7.07
C LEU A 123 10.09 9.53 -7.98
N GLN A 124 10.66 10.68 -8.36
CA GLN A 124 10.02 11.66 -9.24
C GLN A 124 9.82 11.15 -10.66
N VAL A 125 10.79 10.40 -11.20
CA VAL A 125 10.64 9.73 -12.50
C VAL A 125 9.53 8.69 -12.42
N TRP A 126 9.57 7.85 -11.38
CA TRP A 126 8.58 6.79 -11.21
C TRP A 126 7.15 7.33 -11.07
N ALA A 127 6.98 8.34 -10.22
CA ALA A 127 5.69 8.98 -9.95
C ALA A 127 4.98 9.58 -11.16
N LYS A 128 5.70 9.78 -12.28
CA LYS A 128 5.17 10.34 -13.53
C LYS A 128 5.03 9.31 -14.65
N THR A 129 5.36 8.05 -14.37
CA THR A 129 5.15 6.95 -15.32
C THR A 129 3.65 6.79 -15.52
N LYS A 130 3.22 6.68 -16.77
CA LYS A 130 1.81 6.48 -17.14
C LYS A 130 1.53 5.00 -17.34
#